data_AF-A0A5Q4BAT8-F1
#
_entry.id   AF-A0A5Q4BAT8-F1
#
_cell.length_a   1.000
_cell.length_b   1.000
_cell.length_c   1.000
_cell.angle_alpha   90.00
_cell.angle_beta   90.00
_cell.angle_gamma   90.00
#
_symmetry.space_group_name_H-M   'P 1'
#
loop_
_entity.id
_entity.type
_entity.pdbx_description
1 polymer ?
#
loop_
_entity_poly.entity_id
_entity_poly.type
_entity_poly.pdbx_seq_one_letter_code
_entity_poly.pdbx_strand_id
1 'polypeptide(L)'
;RDTILWTSRYAASAHNFLYEDDSEKTAAFIGWFGVSNMNKAQYIRQEIHDPIYYLGSGAKYYVADLEDLDDTLVIGCGSARNTEDCRKRGTVFVANKLSNTIVVCPVHFFNNGAVASDAAEQESVTAWRSQRTLVPAAGFALLHEMTHITAVVDDFEYWKDGLASTDVAYEPSECIKLPDMGQINNAQNYALFALDVSANPEYAGKQVDVRGDEDDKWQFAVSWLRNGVGGRKEQP
;
A
#
# COMPACT_ATOMS: atom_id res chain seq x y z
N ARG A 1 14.70 -4.14 -10.57
CA ARG A 1 15.31 -4.72 -9.34
C ARG A 1 15.01 -3.84 -8.13
N ASP A 2 15.31 -2.55 -8.21
CA ASP A 2 15.13 -1.61 -7.09
C ASP A 2 13.67 -1.50 -6.63
N THR A 3 12.72 -1.37 -7.57
CA THR A 3 11.28 -1.41 -7.28
C THR A 3 10.87 -2.58 -6.37
N ILE A 4 11.23 -3.81 -6.75
CA ILE A 4 10.86 -5.04 -5.99
C ILE A 4 11.48 -5.01 -4.58
N LEU A 5 12.72 -4.54 -4.47
CA LEU A 5 13.38 -4.38 -3.17
C LEU A 5 12.63 -3.39 -2.28
N TRP A 6 12.19 -2.25 -2.82
CA TRP A 6 11.43 -1.25 -2.08
C TRP A 6 10.03 -1.72 -1.70
N THR A 7 9.32 -2.40 -2.60
CA THR A 7 8.04 -3.06 -2.27
C THR A 7 8.21 -4.04 -1.11
N SER A 8 9.25 -4.87 -1.14
CA SER A 8 9.57 -5.79 -0.04
C SER A 8 9.87 -5.06 1.27
N ARG A 9 10.54 -3.89 1.22
CA ARG A 9 10.77 -3.05 2.41
C ARG A 9 9.48 -2.48 2.98
N TYR A 10 8.60 -1.93 2.16
CA TYR A 10 7.30 -1.42 2.61
C TYR A 10 6.44 -2.55 3.21
N ALA A 11 6.37 -3.69 2.53
CA ALA A 11 5.66 -4.87 3.03
C ALA A 11 6.23 -5.33 4.38
N ALA A 12 7.56 -5.39 4.52
CA ALA A 12 8.22 -5.73 5.78
C ALA A 12 7.90 -4.74 6.90
N SER A 13 7.85 -3.43 6.61
CA SER A 13 7.50 -2.41 7.60
C SER A 13 6.07 -2.60 8.12
N ALA A 14 5.10 -2.83 7.24
CA ALA A 14 3.71 -3.09 7.62
C ALA A 14 3.55 -4.42 8.37
N HIS A 15 4.16 -5.50 7.85
CA HIS A 15 4.17 -6.83 8.46
C HIS A 15 4.70 -6.78 9.89
N ASN A 16 5.89 -6.21 10.08
CA ASN A 16 6.53 -6.12 11.40
C ASN A 16 5.71 -5.27 12.37
N PHE A 17 5.17 -4.13 11.91
CA PHE A 17 4.36 -3.24 12.74
C PHE A 17 3.09 -3.93 13.25
N LEU A 18 2.38 -4.64 12.37
CA LEU A 18 1.17 -5.39 12.75
C LEU A 18 1.44 -6.64 13.60
N TYR A 19 2.71 -7.05 13.70
CA TYR A 19 3.13 -8.14 14.58
C TYR A 19 3.25 -7.68 16.04
N GLU A 20 3.37 -6.37 16.29
CA GLU A 20 3.48 -5.82 17.64
C GLU A 20 2.14 -5.90 18.39
N ASP A 21 2.23 -6.09 19.71
CA ASP A 21 1.07 -6.08 20.60
C ASP A 21 0.35 -4.74 20.53
N ASP A 22 -0.99 -4.78 20.58
CA ASP A 22 -1.86 -3.61 20.51
C ASP A 22 -1.65 -2.74 19.23
N SER A 23 -1.09 -3.30 18.15
CA SER A 23 -0.91 -2.59 16.88
C SER A 23 -2.24 -2.11 16.29
N GLU A 24 -3.35 -2.82 16.57
CA GLU A 24 -4.70 -2.43 16.16
C GLU A 24 -5.22 -1.18 16.87
N LYS A 25 -4.61 -0.78 17.98
CA LYS A 25 -4.97 0.40 18.78
C LYS A 25 -4.12 1.61 18.45
N THR A 26 -3.27 1.53 17.43
CA THR A 26 -2.37 2.60 17.05
C THR A 26 -3.02 3.63 16.13
N ALA A 27 -2.47 4.84 16.11
CA ALA A 27 -2.90 5.91 15.22
C ALA A 27 -2.83 5.50 13.74
N ALA A 28 -1.78 4.77 13.32
CA ALA A 28 -1.67 4.31 11.94
C ALA A 28 -2.74 3.28 11.58
N PHE A 29 -2.99 2.30 12.44
CA PHE A 29 -4.01 1.29 12.17
C PHE A 29 -5.40 1.93 12.07
N ILE A 30 -5.79 2.71 13.08
CA ILE A 30 -7.11 3.35 13.12
C ILE A 30 -7.27 4.37 11.98
N GLY A 31 -6.21 5.12 11.65
CA GLY A 31 -6.24 6.08 10.56
C GLY A 31 -6.47 5.40 9.21
N TRP A 32 -5.66 4.38 8.88
CA TRP A 32 -5.66 3.78 7.54
C TRP A 32 -6.65 2.63 7.36
N PHE A 33 -7.14 2.01 8.43
CA PHE A 33 -8.06 0.87 8.35
C PHE A 33 -9.36 1.04 9.14
N GLY A 34 -9.44 2.04 10.03
CA GLY A 34 -10.70 2.41 10.68
C GLY A 34 -10.93 1.70 12.01
N VAL A 35 -11.79 2.30 12.83
CA VAL A 35 -12.02 1.87 14.22
C VAL A 35 -12.77 0.54 14.29
N SER A 36 -13.79 0.35 13.44
CA SER A 36 -14.57 -0.90 13.41
C SER A 36 -13.79 -2.09 12.85
N ASN A 37 -12.58 -1.88 12.34
CA ASN A 37 -11.70 -2.91 11.80
C ASN A 37 -10.53 -3.27 12.71
N MET A 38 -10.47 -2.73 13.93
CA MET A 38 -9.43 -3.08 14.91
C MET A 38 -9.35 -4.59 15.16
N ASN A 39 -10.50 -5.29 15.19
CA ASN A 39 -10.54 -6.73 15.36
C ASN A 39 -10.03 -7.54 14.15
N LYS A 40 -9.73 -6.88 13.03
CA LYS A 40 -9.25 -7.48 11.78
C LYS A 40 -7.76 -7.32 11.57
N ALA A 41 -7.03 -6.70 12.50
CA ALA A 41 -5.60 -6.44 12.35
C ALA A 41 -4.79 -7.72 12.08
N GLN A 42 -5.13 -8.81 12.79
CA GLN A 42 -4.50 -10.10 12.56
C GLN A 42 -4.75 -10.63 11.14
N TYR A 43 -5.99 -10.55 10.64
CA TYR A 43 -6.37 -10.97 9.29
C TYR A 43 -5.67 -10.11 8.22
N ILE A 44 -5.69 -8.78 8.39
CA ILE A 44 -4.97 -7.84 7.51
C ILE A 44 -3.47 -8.19 7.45
N ARG A 45 -2.86 -8.54 8.58
CA ARG A 45 -1.47 -8.99 8.58
C ARG A 45 -1.30 -10.31 7.83
N GLN A 46 -2.04 -11.35 8.24
CA GLN A 46 -1.85 -12.73 7.81
C GLN A 46 -2.25 -13.00 6.36
N GLU A 47 -3.25 -12.30 5.86
CA GLU A 47 -3.87 -12.60 4.56
C GLU A 47 -3.51 -11.56 3.49
N ILE A 48 -2.79 -10.49 3.86
CA ILE A 48 -2.39 -9.42 2.93
C ILE A 48 -0.90 -9.13 3.03
N HIS A 49 -0.42 -8.71 4.20
CA HIS A 49 0.99 -8.31 4.34
C HIS A 49 1.95 -9.51 4.40
N ASP A 50 1.56 -10.63 5.02
CA ASP A 50 2.36 -11.85 5.10
C ASP A 50 2.62 -12.44 3.70
N PRO A 51 1.62 -12.70 2.83
CA PRO A 51 1.87 -13.20 1.47
C PRO A 51 2.79 -12.29 0.66
N ILE A 52 2.55 -10.97 0.70
CA ILE A 52 3.38 -9.99 -0.02
C ILE A 52 4.81 -9.96 0.53
N TYR A 53 4.98 -10.06 1.85
CA TYR A 53 6.29 -10.13 2.49
C TYR A 53 7.05 -11.41 2.10
N TYR A 54 6.37 -12.56 2.09
CA TYR A 54 6.97 -13.86 1.82
C TYR A 54 7.25 -14.15 0.34
N LEU A 55 6.57 -13.46 -0.60
CA LEU A 55 7.02 -13.41 -2.01
C LEU A 55 8.49 -12.94 -2.12
N GLY A 56 8.93 -12.12 -1.15
CA GLY A 56 10.32 -11.74 -0.97
C GLY A 56 10.82 -10.71 -1.99
N SER A 57 12.14 -10.53 -2.03
CA SER A 57 12.81 -9.57 -2.92
C SER A 57 13.51 -10.22 -4.12
N GLY A 58 13.37 -11.54 -4.25
CA GLY A 58 13.97 -12.33 -5.33
C GLY A 58 13.16 -12.20 -6.61
N ALA A 59 13.82 -11.87 -7.72
CA ALA A 59 13.20 -11.86 -9.04
C ALA A 59 13.97 -12.81 -9.97
N LYS A 60 13.25 -13.70 -10.66
CA LYS A 60 13.78 -14.51 -11.75
C LYS A 60 13.35 -13.87 -13.07
N TYR A 61 14.32 -13.44 -13.87
CA TYR A 61 14.05 -12.95 -15.22
C TYR A 61 13.93 -14.14 -16.16
N TYR A 62 12.82 -14.22 -16.88
CA TYR A 62 12.60 -15.24 -17.90
C TYR A 62 11.85 -14.60 -19.09
N VAL A 63 11.93 -15.25 -20.25
CA VAL A 63 11.19 -14.83 -21.44
C VAL A 63 10.02 -15.79 -21.58
N ALA A 64 8.82 -15.29 -21.30
CA ALA A 64 7.56 -15.97 -21.57
C ALA A 64 6.46 -14.93 -21.81
N ASP A 65 5.29 -15.42 -22.21
CA ASP A 65 4.08 -14.62 -22.26
C ASP A 65 3.63 -14.21 -20.84
N LEU A 66 2.85 -13.13 -20.76
CA LEU A 66 2.27 -12.66 -19.50
C LEU A 66 1.11 -13.57 -19.10
N GLU A 67 1.45 -14.69 -18.48
CA GLU A 67 0.51 -15.71 -18.03
C GLU A 67 0.74 -16.02 -16.55
N ASP A 68 -0.32 -16.48 -15.88
CA ASP A 68 -0.24 -16.92 -14.49
C ASP A 68 0.71 -18.12 -14.35
N LEU A 69 1.52 -18.12 -13.29
CA LEU A 69 2.43 -19.21 -12.97
C LEU A 69 2.28 -19.58 -11.50
N ASP A 70 2.15 -20.88 -11.26
CA ASP A 70 2.01 -21.42 -9.91
C ASP A 70 3.19 -20.96 -9.02
N ASP A 71 2.87 -20.55 -7.80
CA ASP A 71 3.81 -20.00 -6.80
C ASP A 71 4.66 -18.78 -7.28
N THR A 72 4.28 -18.10 -8.36
CA THR A 72 5.05 -16.96 -8.91
C THR A 72 4.17 -15.82 -9.40
N LEU A 73 4.28 -14.65 -8.77
CA LEU A 73 3.69 -13.43 -9.32
C LEU A 73 4.41 -12.99 -10.60
N VAL A 74 3.70 -12.98 -11.72
CA VAL A 74 4.27 -12.61 -13.02
C VAL A 74 4.11 -11.11 -13.28
N ILE A 75 5.26 -10.44 -13.44
CA ILE A 75 5.34 -9.00 -13.76
C ILE A 75 5.98 -8.83 -15.13
N GLY A 76 5.22 -8.32 -16.10
CA GLY A 76 5.68 -8.10 -17.47
C GLY A 76 5.61 -6.63 -17.90
N CYS A 77 6.26 -6.29 -19.01
CA CYS A 77 6.23 -4.93 -19.54
C CYS A 77 5.05 -4.74 -20.50
N GLY A 78 4.30 -3.65 -20.29
CA GLY A 78 3.22 -3.22 -21.17
C GLY A 78 3.60 -2.04 -22.04
N SER A 79 2.68 -1.69 -22.92
CA SER A 79 2.72 -0.51 -23.77
C SER A 79 1.34 0.12 -23.83
N ALA A 80 1.28 1.39 -24.22
CA ALA A 80 0.01 2.06 -24.49
C ALA A 80 -0.83 1.39 -25.60
N ARG A 81 -0.27 0.43 -26.36
CA ARG A 81 -0.97 -0.29 -27.43
C ARG A 81 -1.64 -1.56 -26.93
N ASN A 82 -0.97 -2.34 -26.07
CA ASN A 82 -1.46 -3.64 -25.58
C ASN A 82 -2.09 -3.58 -24.19
N THR A 83 -1.91 -2.48 -23.44
CA THR A 83 -2.53 -2.27 -22.13
C THR A 83 -3.18 -0.89 -22.10
N GLU A 84 -4.51 -0.84 -22.18
CA GLU A 84 -5.26 0.41 -22.29
C GLU A 84 -5.05 1.32 -21.08
N ASP A 85 -5.02 0.76 -19.88
CA ASP A 85 -4.79 1.54 -18.65
C ASP A 85 -3.41 2.21 -18.61
N CYS A 86 -2.40 1.68 -19.27
CA CYS A 86 -1.10 2.34 -19.42
C CYS A 86 -1.16 3.62 -20.30
N ARG A 87 -2.30 3.95 -20.91
CA ARG A 87 -2.51 5.24 -21.60
C ARG A 87 -2.82 6.37 -20.62
N LYS A 88 -3.31 6.05 -19.42
CA LYS A 88 -3.60 7.05 -18.39
C LYS A 88 -2.27 7.65 -17.92
N ARG A 89 -2.25 8.98 -17.78
CA ARG A 89 -1.04 9.70 -17.39
C ARG A 89 -0.70 9.35 -15.94
N GLY A 90 0.55 8.97 -15.70
CA GLY A 90 1.05 8.69 -14.35
C GLY A 90 0.86 7.25 -13.87
N THR A 91 0.19 6.39 -14.65
CA THR A 91 0.05 4.97 -14.34
C THR A 91 1.40 4.27 -14.45
N VAL A 92 1.90 3.74 -13.34
CA VAL A 92 3.21 3.06 -13.26
C VAL A 92 3.04 1.55 -13.45
N PHE A 93 2.02 0.97 -12.83
CA PHE A 93 1.66 -0.44 -12.94
C PHE A 93 0.15 -0.59 -13.15
N VAL A 94 -0.26 -1.77 -13.60
CA VAL A 94 -1.66 -2.20 -13.71
C VAL A 94 -1.73 -3.66 -13.32
N ALA A 95 -2.46 -3.97 -12.25
CA ALA A 95 -2.79 -5.34 -11.88
C ALA A 95 -3.93 -5.89 -12.75
N ASN A 96 -3.80 -7.15 -13.16
CA ASN A 96 -4.92 -7.96 -13.61
C ASN A 96 -5.21 -9.00 -12.54
N LYS A 97 -6.25 -8.70 -11.76
CA LYS A 97 -6.71 -9.47 -10.61
C LYS A 97 -7.03 -10.93 -10.92
N LEU A 98 -7.58 -11.22 -12.11
CA LEU A 98 -8.06 -12.56 -12.46
C LEU A 98 -7.00 -13.43 -13.15
N SER A 99 -6.04 -12.80 -13.84
CA SER A 99 -4.91 -13.51 -14.44
C SER A 99 -3.66 -13.50 -13.57
N ASN A 100 -3.75 -12.98 -12.34
CA ASN A 100 -2.66 -12.89 -11.37
C ASN A 100 -1.35 -12.30 -11.92
N THR A 101 -1.46 -11.29 -12.77
CA THR A 101 -0.33 -10.66 -13.45
C THR A 101 -0.31 -9.16 -13.24
N ILE A 102 0.88 -8.57 -13.17
CA ILE A 102 1.06 -7.12 -13.13
C ILE A 102 1.78 -6.66 -14.40
N VAL A 103 1.30 -5.57 -14.98
CA VAL A 103 1.91 -4.91 -16.13
C VAL A 103 2.65 -3.66 -15.67
N VAL A 104 3.93 -3.54 -16.04
CA VAL A 104 4.72 -2.31 -15.89
C VAL A 104 4.44 -1.38 -17.07
N CYS A 105 3.94 -0.18 -16.82
CA CYS A 105 3.63 0.81 -17.84
C CYS A 105 4.86 1.62 -18.27
N PRO A 106 4.84 2.24 -19.48
CA PRO A 106 6.00 2.99 -20.00
C PRO A 106 6.52 4.12 -19.10
N VAL A 107 5.65 4.74 -18.30
CA VAL A 107 6.01 5.81 -17.35
C VAL A 107 7.09 5.35 -16.37
N HIS A 108 7.10 4.08 -15.98
CA HIS A 108 8.13 3.49 -15.12
C HIS A 108 9.54 3.70 -15.67
N PHE A 109 9.70 3.69 -16.99
CA PHE A 109 10.99 3.80 -17.67
C PHE A 109 11.34 5.22 -18.13
N PHE A 110 10.45 6.20 -17.96
CA PHE A 110 10.70 7.58 -18.37
C PHE A 110 11.83 8.21 -17.56
N ASN A 111 12.53 9.17 -18.17
CA ASN A 111 13.69 9.85 -17.57
C ASN A 111 14.73 8.87 -16.99
N ASN A 112 15.03 7.80 -17.75
CA ASN A 112 15.93 6.71 -17.33
C ASN A 112 15.47 6.00 -16.05
N GLY A 113 14.16 5.81 -15.87
CA GLY A 113 13.62 5.12 -14.71
C GLY A 113 13.65 5.94 -13.42
N ALA A 114 13.53 7.27 -13.53
CA ALA A 114 13.61 8.17 -12.36
C ALA A 114 12.63 7.75 -11.25
N VAL A 115 11.37 7.42 -11.61
CA VAL A 115 10.33 6.97 -10.67
C VAL A 115 10.59 5.60 -10.04
N ALA A 116 11.49 4.81 -10.64
CA ALA A 116 11.84 3.47 -10.21
C ALA A 116 13.19 3.40 -9.48
N SER A 117 13.81 4.56 -9.25
CA SER A 117 15.14 4.67 -8.64
C SER A 117 15.06 4.72 -7.11
N ASP A 118 16.14 4.28 -6.45
CA ASP A 118 16.32 4.44 -4.99
C ASP A 118 16.15 5.90 -4.53
N ALA A 119 16.53 6.86 -5.37
CA ALA A 119 16.41 8.28 -5.04
C ALA A 119 14.95 8.73 -4.96
N ALA A 120 14.09 8.28 -5.89
CA ALA A 120 12.66 8.60 -5.87
C ALA A 120 11.95 7.97 -4.67
N GLU A 121 12.35 6.77 -4.28
CA GLU A 121 11.82 6.09 -3.09
C GLU A 121 12.19 6.83 -1.80
N GLN A 122 13.47 7.20 -1.68
CA GLN A 122 13.94 8.02 -0.55
C GLN A 122 13.29 9.39 -0.51
N GLU A 123 13.08 10.02 -1.68
CA GLU A 123 12.34 11.27 -1.78
C GLU A 123 10.90 11.08 -1.30
N SER A 124 10.21 10.01 -1.69
CA SER A 124 8.86 9.70 -1.25
C SER A 124 8.76 9.53 0.27
N VAL A 125 9.65 8.71 0.86
CA VAL A 125 9.72 8.55 2.32
C VAL A 125 10.03 9.87 3.03
N THR A 126 10.95 10.67 2.49
CA THR A 126 11.36 11.95 3.08
C THR A 126 10.26 13.00 2.98
N ALA A 127 9.60 13.12 1.83
CA ALA A 127 8.49 14.03 1.60
C ALA A 127 7.30 13.65 2.48
N TRP A 128 6.99 12.36 2.60
CA TRP A 128 5.96 11.88 3.51
C TRP A 128 6.28 12.22 4.96
N ARG A 129 7.50 11.92 5.42
CA ARG A 129 7.98 12.22 6.78
C ARG A 129 7.96 13.71 7.12
N SER A 130 8.40 14.56 6.18
CA SER A 130 8.64 15.98 6.48
C SER A 130 7.47 16.90 6.13
N GLN A 131 6.65 16.52 5.15
CA GLN A 131 5.62 17.37 4.53
C GLN A 131 4.25 16.69 4.42
N ARG A 132 4.17 15.37 4.66
CA ARG A 132 2.99 14.52 4.34
C ARG A 132 2.56 14.58 2.89
N THR A 133 3.51 14.86 2.01
CA THR A 133 3.25 14.85 0.58
C THR A 133 3.54 13.48 0.03
N LEU A 134 2.54 12.85 -0.60
CA LEU A 134 2.77 11.62 -1.35
C LEU A 134 3.51 11.95 -2.66
N VAL A 135 4.76 11.50 -2.78
CA VAL A 135 5.53 11.60 -4.02
C VAL A 135 5.52 10.24 -4.74
N PRO A 136 5.25 10.19 -6.06
CA PRO A 136 5.21 8.95 -6.81
C PRO A 136 6.52 8.16 -6.71
N ALA A 137 6.43 6.90 -6.30
CA ALA A 137 7.55 5.96 -6.25
C ALA A 137 7.07 4.55 -6.66
N ALA A 138 7.89 3.84 -7.45
CA ALA A 138 7.46 2.61 -8.09
C ALA A 138 7.22 1.46 -7.10
N GLY A 139 8.01 1.35 -6.05
CA GLY A 139 7.89 0.33 -5.00
C GLY A 139 6.62 0.50 -4.18
N PHE A 140 6.24 1.74 -3.89
CA PHE A 140 4.94 2.08 -3.31
C PHE A 140 3.80 1.67 -4.25
N ALA A 141 3.88 2.05 -5.52
CA ALA A 141 2.85 1.71 -6.51
C ALA A 141 2.73 0.19 -6.72
N LEU A 142 3.85 -0.55 -6.72
CA LEU A 142 3.82 -2.00 -6.84
C LEU A 142 3.22 -2.66 -5.60
N LEU A 143 3.46 -2.14 -4.39
CA LEU A 143 2.78 -2.65 -3.18
C LEU A 143 1.26 -2.49 -3.30
N HIS A 144 0.79 -1.35 -3.78
CA HIS A 144 -0.62 -1.11 -4.08
C HIS A 144 -1.17 -2.18 -5.04
N GLU A 145 -0.52 -2.39 -6.20
CA GLU A 145 -0.99 -3.37 -7.19
C GLU A 145 -0.99 -4.81 -6.67
N MET A 146 -0.05 -5.19 -5.80
CA MET A 146 -0.02 -6.55 -5.23
C MET A 146 -1.27 -6.86 -4.41
N THR A 147 -1.92 -5.86 -3.81
CA THR A 147 -3.19 -6.05 -3.09
C THR A 147 -4.38 -6.31 -4.01
N HIS A 148 -4.25 -6.09 -5.32
CA HIS A 148 -5.29 -6.44 -6.30
C HIS A 148 -5.17 -7.87 -6.81
N ILE A 149 -4.10 -8.60 -6.51
CA ILE A 149 -3.86 -9.93 -7.08
C ILE A 149 -4.55 -11.00 -6.23
N THR A 150 -5.57 -11.65 -6.79
CA THR A 150 -6.36 -12.69 -6.12
C THR A 150 -5.45 -13.77 -5.54
N ALA A 151 -4.56 -14.36 -6.34
CA ALA A 151 -3.66 -15.42 -5.86
C ALA A 151 -2.65 -14.98 -4.78
N VAL A 152 -2.58 -13.68 -4.45
CA VAL A 152 -1.72 -13.18 -3.37
C VAL A 152 -2.52 -12.89 -2.11
N VAL A 153 -3.80 -12.47 -2.21
CA VAL A 153 -4.55 -11.92 -1.07
C VAL A 153 -6.00 -12.42 -0.94
N ASP A 154 -6.43 -13.44 -1.68
CA ASP A 154 -7.82 -13.89 -1.72
C ASP A 154 -8.36 -14.49 -0.42
N ASP A 155 -7.48 -14.98 0.45
CA ASP A 155 -7.86 -15.51 1.76
C ASP A 155 -8.49 -14.47 2.71
N PHE A 156 -8.40 -13.17 2.41
CA PHE A 156 -9.01 -12.13 3.26
C PHE A 156 -10.53 -12.05 3.10
N GLU A 157 -11.25 -12.64 4.06
CA GLU A 157 -12.71 -12.82 4.02
C GLU A 157 -13.55 -11.53 3.95
N TYR A 158 -12.94 -10.36 4.22
CA TYR A 158 -13.62 -9.06 4.28
C TYR A 158 -13.57 -8.27 2.96
N TRP A 159 -13.03 -8.86 1.88
CA TRP A 159 -13.13 -8.29 0.55
C TRP A 159 -14.59 -8.14 0.12
N LYS A 160 -14.95 -6.97 -0.39
CA LYS A 160 -16.31 -6.66 -0.85
C LYS A 160 -16.75 -7.55 -2.02
N ASP A 161 -15.81 -7.92 -2.89
CA ASP A 161 -16.06 -8.82 -4.02
C ASP A 161 -15.57 -10.26 -3.77
N GLY A 162 -15.05 -10.54 -2.56
CA GLY A 162 -14.55 -11.85 -2.15
C GLY A 162 -13.25 -12.27 -2.85
N LEU A 163 -12.49 -11.34 -3.43
CA LEU A 163 -11.30 -11.70 -4.23
C LEU A 163 -10.04 -10.91 -3.85
N ALA A 164 -10.10 -9.57 -3.79
CA ALA A 164 -8.93 -8.71 -3.54
C ALA A 164 -9.39 -7.26 -3.31
N SER A 165 -8.46 -6.36 -3.00
CA SER A 165 -8.75 -4.93 -2.85
C SER A 165 -9.25 -4.28 -4.16
N THR A 166 -9.75 -3.05 -4.06
CA THR A 166 -10.27 -2.22 -5.17
C THR A 166 -9.71 -0.80 -5.10
N ASP A 167 -9.86 -0.03 -6.18
CA ASP A 167 -9.47 1.38 -6.25
C ASP A 167 -10.65 2.29 -5.88
N VAL A 168 -10.73 2.66 -4.60
CA VAL A 168 -11.78 3.56 -4.09
C VAL A 168 -11.30 5.00 -4.06
N ALA A 169 -10.08 5.23 -3.60
CA ALA A 169 -9.45 6.55 -3.55
C ALA A 169 -7.91 6.43 -3.66
N TYR A 170 -7.26 7.45 -4.21
CA TYR A 170 -5.81 7.52 -4.36
C TYR A 170 -5.14 8.60 -3.49
N GLU A 171 -5.81 9.76 -3.37
CA GLU A 171 -5.28 10.86 -2.57
C GLU A 171 -5.34 10.51 -1.08
N PRO A 172 -4.25 10.67 -0.30
CA PRO A 172 -4.23 10.29 1.12
C PRO A 172 -5.41 10.84 1.91
N SER A 173 -5.70 12.13 1.70
CA SER A 173 -6.80 12.85 2.36
C SER A 173 -8.20 12.33 2.04
N GLU A 174 -8.36 11.59 0.95
CA GLU A 174 -9.61 10.93 0.57
C GLU A 174 -9.63 9.49 1.08
N CYS A 175 -8.49 8.80 1.02
CA CYS A 175 -8.29 7.45 1.53
C CYS A 175 -8.61 7.33 3.02
N ILE A 176 -8.14 8.29 3.83
CA ILE A 176 -8.36 8.25 5.29
C ILE A 176 -9.81 8.54 5.68
N LYS A 177 -10.58 9.21 4.81
CA LYS A 177 -11.97 9.61 5.06
C LYS A 177 -12.97 8.60 4.52
N LEU A 178 -12.50 7.56 3.83
CA LEU A 178 -13.36 6.46 3.44
C LEU A 178 -14.03 5.88 4.69
N PRO A 179 -15.28 5.39 4.60
CA PRO A 179 -15.85 4.56 5.63
C PRO A 179 -14.94 3.35 5.89
N ASP A 180 -14.92 2.83 7.12
CA ASP A 180 -14.03 1.73 7.54
C ASP A 180 -14.01 0.55 6.55
N MET A 181 -15.17 0.09 6.06
CA MET A 181 -15.21 -0.97 5.05
C MET A 181 -14.58 -0.56 3.71
N GLY A 182 -14.66 0.71 3.34
CA GLY A 182 -13.97 1.27 2.19
C GLY A 182 -12.46 1.34 2.40
N GLN A 183 -12.00 1.67 3.61
CA GLN A 183 -10.57 1.72 3.94
C GLN A 183 -9.90 0.35 3.80
N ILE A 184 -10.47 -0.71 4.40
CA ILE A 184 -9.92 -2.08 4.26
C ILE A 184 -10.21 -2.72 2.89
N ASN A 185 -10.90 -2.04 1.97
CA ASN A 185 -11.11 -2.52 0.60
C ASN A 185 -10.36 -1.66 -0.43
N ASN A 186 -9.58 -0.68 0.01
CA ASN A 186 -8.86 0.24 -0.85
C ASN A 186 -7.38 -0.12 -0.92
N ALA A 187 -6.86 -0.45 -2.10
CA ALA A 187 -5.44 -0.82 -2.31
C ALA A 187 -4.48 0.25 -1.77
N GLN A 188 -4.82 1.51 -2.00
CA GLN A 188 -4.01 2.65 -1.58
C GLN A 188 -3.83 2.73 -0.06
N ASN A 189 -4.83 2.33 0.75
CA ASN A 189 -4.73 2.38 2.21
C ASN A 189 -3.64 1.45 2.75
N TYR A 190 -3.43 0.28 2.14
CA TYR A 190 -2.34 -0.64 2.50
C TYR A 190 -0.96 -0.07 2.17
N ALA A 191 -0.82 0.56 1.01
CA ALA A 191 0.44 1.21 0.62
C ALA A 191 0.74 2.44 1.49
N LEU A 192 -0.27 3.26 1.81
CA LEU A 192 -0.14 4.41 2.71
C LEU A 192 0.18 3.99 4.13
N PHE A 193 -0.47 2.95 4.65
CA PHE A 193 -0.14 2.37 5.95
C PHE A 193 1.33 1.96 6.01
N ALA A 194 1.81 1.20 5.02
CA ALA A 194 3.20 0.75 4.94
C ALA A 194 4.20 1.91 4.83
N LEU A 195 3.90 2.94 4.03
CA LEU A 195 4.69 4.16 3.92
C LEU A 195 4.75 4.89 5.27
N ASP A 196 3.62 5.03 5.95
CA ASP A 196 3.54 5.83 7.16
C ASP A 196 4.26 5.19 8.35
N VAL A 197 4.08 3.88 8.55
CA VAL A 197 4.81 3.14 9.60
C VAL A 197 6.31 3.12 9.32
N SER A 198 6.72 3.08 8.04
CA SER A 198 8.14 3.13 7.66
C SER A 198 8.74 4.52 7.87
N ALA A 199 8.01 5.58 7.57
CA ALA A 199 8.52 6.95 7.57
C ALA A 199 8.42 7.62 8.94
N ASN A 200 7.39 7.30 9.72
CA ASN A 200 7.01 7.98 10.96
C ASN A 200 6.64 7.00 12.09
N PRO A 201 7.48 6.01 12.44
CA PRO A 201 7.12 4.97 13.40
C PRO A 201 6.66 5.51 14.75
N GLU A 202 7.24 6.62 15.23
CA GLU A 202 6.85 7.24 16.50
C GLU A 202 5.40 7.73 16.53
N TYR A 203 4.93 8.36 15.43
CA TYR A 203 3.58 8.90 15.32
C TYR A 203 2.58 7.83 14.91
N ALA A 204 3.00 6.94 14.00
CA ALA A 204 2.25 5.78 13.58
C ALA A 204 1.88 4.89 14.77
N GLY A 205 2.86 4.59 15.64
CA GLY A 205 2.70 3.74 16.82
C GLY A 205 2.05 4.39 18.04
N LYS A 206 1.52 5.62 17.94
CA LYS A 206 0.83 6.24 19.09
C LYS A 206 -0.43 5.47 19.43
N GLN A 207 -0.47 4.96 20.66
CA GLN A 207 -1.61 4.25 21.21
C GLN A 207 -2.80 5.21 21.38
N VAL A 208 -3.96 4.79 20.89
CA VAL A 208 -5.23 5.49 21.00
C VAL A 208 -6.00 4.89 22.17
N ASP A 209 -6.48 5.73 23.08
CA ASP A 209 -7.33 5.24 24.17
C ASP A 209 -8.63 4.69 23.58
N VAL A 210 -8.85 3.40 23.73
CA VAL A 210 -10.05 2.71 23.25
C VAL A 210 -11.30 3.04 24.08
N ARG A 211 -11.17 3.86 25.13
CA ARG A 211 -12.27 4.39 25.93
C ARG A 211 -12.76 5.70 25.31
N GLY A 212 -13.78 5.59 24.46
CA GLY A 212 -14.39 6.71 23.74
C GLY A 212 -15.35 6.18 22.67
N ASP A 213 -16.11 7.07 22.04
CA ASP A 213 -16.83 6.71 20.81
C ASP A 213 -15.85 6.53 19.63
N GLU A 214 -16.35 6.02 18.50
CA GLU A 214 -15.51 5.74 17.34
C GLU A 214 -14.99 7.03 16.67
N ASP A 215 -15.79 8.08 16.65
CA ASP A 215 -15.43 9.37 16.06
C ASP A 215 -14.25 10.02 16.81
N ASP A 216 -14.27 10.00 18.14
CA ASP A 216 -13.21 10.51 19.00
C ASP A 216 -11.89 9.75 18.77
N LYS A 217 -11.95 8.42 18.63
CA LYS A 217 -10.78 7.58 18.36
C LYS A 217 -10.16 7.90 17.01
N TRP A 218 -10.98 7.98 15.97
CA TRP A 218 -10.51 8.31 14.63
C TRP A 218 -9.91 9.72 14.58
N GLN A 219 -10.58 10.72 15.19
CA GLN A 219 -10.04 12.08 15.24
C GLN A 219 -8.70 12.14 15.98
N PHE A 220 -8.56 11.43 17.09
CA PHE A 220 -7.30 11.34 17.83
C PHE A 220 -6.20 10.69 16.98
N ALA A 221 -6.48 9.54 16.36
CA ALA A 221 -5.55 8.84 15.48
C ALA A 221 -5.05 9.76 14.35
N VAL A 222 -5.98 10.35 13.60
CA VAL A 222 -5.66 11.25 12.48
C VAL A 222 -4.89 12.48 12.94
N SER A 223 -5.19 13.02 14.14
CA SER A 223 -4.43 14.14 14.70
C SER A 223 -2.97 13.80 14.94
N TRP A 224 -2.66 12.58 15.39
CA TRP A 224 -1.28 12.12 15.59
C TRP A 224 -0.56 11.91 14.27
N LEU A 225 -1.21 11.30 13.29
CA LEU A 225 -0.63 11.17 11.94
C LEU A 225 -0.33 12.56 11.34
N ARG A 226 -1.21 13.54 11.55
CA ARG A 226 -1.02 14.96 11.16
C ARG A 226 0.07 15.69 11.92
N ASN A 227 0.37 15.28 13.15
CA ASN A 227 1.39 15.92 13.98
C ASN A 227 2.79 15.41 13.66
N GLY A 228 2.93 14.30 12.93
CA GLY A 228 4.21 13.80 12.44
C GLY A 228 4.89 14.68 11.38
N VAL A 229 4.58 15.98 11.33
CA VAL A 229 4.89 16.93 10.27
C VAL A 229 5.01 18.31 10.89
N GLY A 230 6.02 19.08 10.50
CA GLY A 230 6.24 20.47 10.93
C GLY A 230 5.22 21.49 10.40
N GLY A 231 3.97 21.09 10.18
CA GLY A 231 2.87 21.93 9.73
C GLY A 231 2.77 22.12 8.21
N ARG A 232 1.61 21.66 7.67
CA ARG A 232 0.84 22.12 6.50
C ARG A 232 0.77 21.21 5.25
N LYS A 233 -0.50 21.19 4.79
CA LYS A 233 -1.11 21.09 3.44
C LYS A 233 -1.66 19.75 2.94
N GLU A 234 -1.09 18.62 3.28
CA GLU A 234 -1.82 17.35 3.12
C GLU A 234 -2.35 16.92 4.48
N GLN A 235 -3.68 16.77 4.55
CA GLN A 235 -4.28 15.94 5.58
C GLN A 235 -3.92 14.51 5.17
N PRO A 236 -3.21 13.72 6.01
CA PRO A 236 -3.50 12.29 6.03
C PRO A 236 -5.02 12.19 6.14
#